data_AF-A0A843DKH0-F1
#
_entry.id   AF-A0A843DKH0-F1
#
_cell.length_a   1.000
_cell.length_b   1.000
_cell.length_c   1.000
_cell.angle_alpha   90.00
_cell.angle_beta   90.00
_cell.angle_gamma   90.00
#
_symmetry.space_group_name_H-M   'P 1'
#
loop_
_entity.id
_entity.type
_entity.pdbx_description
1 polymer ?
#
loop_
_entity_poly.entity_id
_entity_poly.type
_entity_poly.pdbx_seq_one_letter_code
_entity_poly.pdbx_strand_id
1 'polypeptide(L)' 'MKFEELIAPCPKCGSKDKVAHRKMLDNHRAHAEMDTVKCEECGYIFFVNDDMEEDEKKQLLNELNKIY' A
#
# COMPACT_ATOMS: atom_id res chain seq x y z
N MET A 1 -5.25 -6.59 5.22
CA MET A 1 -5.47 -6.40 3.78
C MET A 1 -6.18 -7.63 3.26
N LYS A 2 -7.21 -7.47 2.43
CA LYS A 2 -7.94 -8.60 1.83
C LYS A 2 -7.23 -9.05 0.55
N PHE A 3 -7.11 -10.36 0.34
CA PHE A 3 -6.37 -10.91 -0.80
C PHE A 3 -6.97 -10.48 -2.14
N GLU A 4 -8.29 -10.27 -2.17
CA GLU A 4 -9.04 -9.84 -3.34
C GLU A 4 -8.58 -8.46 -3.87
N GLU A 5 -8.17 -7.55 -2.98
CA GLU A 5 -7.70 -6.20 -3.35
C GLU A 5 -6.31 -6.23 -4.01
N LEU A 6 -5.50 -7.24 -3.69
CA LEU A 6 -4.17 -7.45 -4.29
C LEU A 6 -4.22 -8.01 -5.71
N ILE A 7 -5.30 -8.69 -6.09
CA ILE A 7 -5.45 -9.23 -7.45
C ILE A 7 -6.36 -8.35 -8.32
N ALA A 8 -7.09 -7.42 -7.70
CA ALA A 8 -7.94 -6.48 -8.40
C ALA A 8 -7.13 -5.54 -9.31
N PRO A 9 -7.61 -5.25 -10.54
CA PRO A 9 -7.05 -4.20 -11.39
C PRO A 9 -6.96 -2.85 -10.65
N CYS A 10 -5.96 -2.06 -10.97
CA CYS A 10 -5.82 -0.72 -10.43
C CYS A 10 -7.01 0.15 -10.87
N PRO A 11 -7.68 0.86 -9.93
CA PRO A 11 -8.83 1.70 -10.27
C PRO A 11 -8.43 2.94 -11.10
N LYS A 12 -7.15 3.33 -11.11
CA LYS A 12 -6.66 4.51 -11.84
C LYS A 12 -6.23 4.20 -13.28
N CYS A 13 -5.46 3.14 -13.48
CA CYS A 13 -4.87 2.80 -14.80
C CYS A 13 -5.28 1.43 -15.35
N GLY A 14 -5.94 0.59 -14.55
CA GLY A 14 -6.34 -0.77 -14.96
C GLY A 14 -5.24 -1.84 -14.85
N SER A 15 -3.99 -1.45 -14.57
CA SER A 15 -2.88 -2.41 -14.41
C SER A 15 -3.10 -3.35 -13.23
N LYS A 16 -2.69 -4.62 -13.40
CA LYS A 16 -2.71 -5.63 -12.33
C LYS A 16 -1.37 -5.74 -11.61
N ASP A 17 -0.34 -5.11 -12.15
CA ASP A 17 1.00 -5.16 -11.58
C ASP A 17 1.10 -4.24 -10.37
N LYS A 18 1.57 -4.83 -9.27
CA LYS A 18 1.69 -4.17 -7.97
C LYS A 18 3.06 -4.46 -7.39
N VAL A 19 3.64 -3.44 -6.76
CA VAL A 19 4.92 -3.53 -6.06
C VAL A 19 4.65 -3.43 -4.56
N ALA A 20 5.20 -4.39 -3.81
CA ALA A 20 5.22 -4.35 -2.35
C ALA A 20 6.52 -3.71 -1.87
N HIS A 21 6.41 -2.58 -1.18
CA HIS A 21 7.51 -1.97 -0.47
C HIS A 21 7.59 -2.52 0.95
N ARG A 22 8.82 -2.80 1.39
CA ARG A 22 9.10 -3.28 2.74
C ARG A 22 9.98 -2.28 3.46
N LYS A 23 9.71 -2.07 4.75
CA LYS A 23 10.52 -1.27 5.64
C LYS A 23 11.34 -2.21 6.52
N MET A 24 12.66 -1.98 6.56
CA MET A 24 13.52 -2.67 7.50
C MET A 24 13.29 -2.08 8.89
N LEU A 25 13.12 -2.93 9.90
CA LEU A 25 12.95 -2.45 11.27
C LEU A 25 14.30 -2.09 11.88
N ASP A 26 14.37 -0.89 12.45
CA ASP A 26 15.61 -0.35 13.01
C ASP A 26 16.13 -1.18 14.19
N ASN A 27 15.21 -1.72 15.00
CA ASN A 27 15.53 -2.51 16.19
C ASN A 27 15.97 -3.95 15.86
N HIS A 28 15.60 -4.46 14.69
CA HIS A 28 15.93 -5.80 14.24
C HIS A 28 16.30 -5.73 12.75
N ARG A 29 17.58 -5.46 12.46
CA ARG A 29 18.10 -5.28 11.09
C ARG A 29 17.87 -6.47 10.15
N ALA A 30 17.48 -7.63 10.67
CA ALA A 30 17.12 -8.82 9.88
C ALA A 30 15.60 -8.98 9.68
N HIS A 31 14.77 -8.14 10.30
CA HIS A 31 13.32 -8.16 10.18
C HIS A 31 12.86 -6.99 9.31
N ALA A 32 11.91 -7.27 8.43
CA ALA A 32 11.28 -6.28 7.57
C ALA A 32 9.77 -6.50 7.58
N GLU A 33 9.02 -5.42 7.67
CA GLU A 33 7.58 -5.43 7.55
C GLU A 33 7.16 -4.93 6.17
N MET A 34 6.01 -5.39 5.68
CA MET A 34 5.40 -4.75 4.52
C MET A 34 4.97 -3.35 4.94
N ASP A 35 5.34 -2.35 4.15
CA ASP A 35 5.08 -0.94 4.45
C ASP A 35 3.96 -0.44 3.55
N THR A 36 4.09 -0.61 2.24
CA THR A 36 3.05 -0.21 1.29
C THR A 36 2.92 -1.21 0.15
N VAL A 37 1.73 -1.24 -0.47
CA VAL A 37 1.53 -1.90 -1.76
C VAL A 37 0.93 -0.90 -2.72
N LYS A 38 1.60 -0.69 -3.85
CA LYS A 38 1.18 0.29 -4.87
C LYS A 38 1.21 -0.28 -6.27
N CYS A 39 0.44 0.33 -7.17
CA CYS A 39 0.46 0.02 -8.59
C CYS A 39 1.84 0.38 -9.17
N GLU A 40 2.40 -0.54 -9.96
CA GLU A 40 3.70 -0.32 -10.59
C GLU A 40 3.66 0.82 -11.62
N GLU A 41 2.57 0.93 -12.38
CA GLU A 41 2.45 1.90 -13.47
C GLU A 41 2.11 3.32 -13.00
N CYS A 42 1.14 3.47 -12.11
CA CYS A 42 0.61 4.79 -11.74
C CYS A 42 0.86 5.19 -10.28
N GLY A 43 1.41 4.30 -9.45
CA GLY A 43 1.69 4.60 -8.05
C GLY A 43 0.48 4.56 -7.11
N TYR A 44 -0.74 4.27 -7.60
CA TYR A 44 -1.93 4.12 -6.76
C TYR A 44 -1.67 3.15 -5.59
N ILE A 45 -1.92 3.59 -4.37
CA ILE A 45 -1.64 2.87 -3.13
C ILE A 45 -2.88 2.10 -2.70
N PHE A 46 -2.73 0.77 -2.59
CA PHE A 46 -3.76 -0.15 -2.12
C PHE A 46 -3.72 -0.35 -0.61
N PHE A 47 -2.53 -0.19 -0.01
CA PHE A 47 -2.31 -0.47 1.39
C PHE A 47 -1.12 0.31 1.93
N VAL A 48 -1.27 0.69 3.19
CA VAL A 48 -0.23 1.23 4.06
C VAL A 48 -0.23 0.42 5.35
N ASN A 49 0.93 0.07 5.88
CA ASN A 49 1.07 -0.57 7.17
C ASN A 49 1.27 0.51 8.22
N ASP A 50 0.19 0.80 8.93
CA ASP A 50 0.18 1.80 9.99
C ASP A 50 -0.70 1.26 11.12
N ASP A 51 -0.29 1.52 12.35
CA ASP A 51 -0.96 1.12 13.59
C ASP A 51 -2.08 2.11 13.93
N MET A 52 -2.92 2.42 12.94
CA MET A 52 -4.03 3.36 13.05
C MET A 52 -5.39 2.66 12.96
N GLU A 53 -6.42 3.33 13.46
CA GLU A 53 -7.80 2.92 13.28
C GLU A 53 -8.18 2.88 11.77
N GLU A 54 -9.15 2.03 11.43
CA GLU A 54 -9.47 1.74 10.02
C GLU A 54 -9.93 3.00 9.24
N ASP A 55 -10.61 3.93 9.92
CA ASP A 55 -11.10 5.17 9.32
C ASP A 55 -9.97 6.17 9.04
N GLU A 56 -9.01 6.31 9.96
CA GLU A 56 -7.82 7.13 9.77
C GLU A 56 -6.97 6.59 8.62
N LYS A 57 -6.84 5.27 8.54
CA LYS A 57 -6.16 4.59 7.42
C LYS A 57 -6.81 4.87 6.06
N LYS A 58 -8.15 4.89 5.99
CA LYS A 58 -8.88 5.26 4.76
C LYS A 58 -8.64 6.72 4.39
N GLN A 59 -8.61 7.63 5.36
CA GLN A 59 -8.29 9.04 5.13
C GLN A 59 -6.87 9.20 4.58
N LEU A 60 -5.89 8.55 5.19
CA LEU A 60 -4.51 8.57 4.72
C LEU A 60 -4.38 8.03 3.29
N LEU A 61 -5.02 6.88 2.98
CA LEU A 61 -5.02 6.33 1.63
C LEU A 61 -5.64 7.30 0.61
N ASN A 62 -6.75 7.96 0.96
CA ASN A 62 -7.37 8.96 0.10
C ASN A 62 -6.46 10.17 -0.13
N GLU A 63 -5.71 10.61 0.88
CA GLU A 63 -4.78 11.73 0.77
C GLU A 63 -3.57 11.38 -0.11
N LEU A 64 -2.93 10.24 0.14
CA LEU A 64 -1.78 9.78 -0.64
C LEU A 64 -2.15 9.57 -2.11
N ASN A 65 -3.33 9.01 -2.37
CA ASN A 65 -3.81 8.77 -3.73
C ASN A 65 -4.29 10.02 -4.47
N LYS A 66 -4.31 11.22 -3.85
CA LYS A 66 -4.50 12.49 -4.58
C LYS A 66 -3.23 12.93 -5.30
N ILE A 67 -2.06 12.52 -4.79
CA ILE A 67 -0.75 12.76 -5.40
C ILE A 67 -0.52 11.71 -6.50
N TYR A 68 -0.91 10.48 -6.17
CA TYR A 68 -1.21 9.30 -6.97
C TYR A 68 -1.83 9.57 -8.33
#